data_AF-A0A968TJG8-F1
#
_entry.id   AF-A0A968TJG8-F1
#
_cell.length_a   1.000
_cell.length_b   1.000
_cell.length_c   1.000
_cell.angle_alpha   90.00
_cell.angle_beta   90.00
_cell.angle_gamma   90.00
#
_symmetry.space_group_name_H-M   'P 1'
#
loop_
_entity.id
_entity.type
_entity.pdbx_description
1 polymer ?
#
loop_
_entity_poly.entity_id
_entity_poly.type
_entity_poly.pdbx_seq_one_letter_code
_entity_poly.pdbx_strand_id
1 'polypeptide(L)'
;MDFETHTVTTSLVQGANIIELRDSEGTKEPNVDYLDVLPVSGALTYEVWIGNYPSLTGDDALPDAHPYNSRLSNLENYAFGGIPTDPTDDSAIMPVMQLGAGAIPGSMRMTYTYLERRDAANVGLQYIIEYGEDLATWTSTGVTVEDRVTIDSDYDEVTVSVPESGSSRQFLRIRILM
;
A
#
# COMPACT_ATOMS: atom_id res chain seq x y z
N MET A 1 -6.77 -14.15 41.58
CA MET A 1 -7.99 -14.00 40.76
C MET A 1 -7.46 -13.95 39.35
N ASP A 2 -7.70 -14.99 38.58
CA ASP A 2 -7.15 -15.10 37.24
C ASP A 2 -8.07 -14.33 36.30
N PHE A 3 -7.51 -13.39 35.54
CA PHE A 3 -8.23 -12.65 34.53
C PHE A 3 -8.03 -13.35 33.18
N GLU A 4 -9.12 -13.57 32.46
CA GLU A 4 -9.12 -14.16 31.13
C GLU A 4 -9.37 -13.06 30.10
N THR A 5 -8.56 -13.01 29.06
CA THR A 5 -8.71 -12.06 27.96
C THR A 5 -9.35 -12.75 26.77
N HIS A 6 -10.43 -12.16 26.24
CA HIS A 6 -11.08 -12.62 25.02
C HIS A 6 -11.05 -11.53 23.95
N THR A 7 -10.74 -11.93 22.71
CA THR A 7 -10.70 -11.02 21.56
C THR A 7 -11.81 -11.37 20.58
N VAL A 8 -12.55 -10.35 20.13
CA VAL A 8 -13.62 -10.47 19.12
C VAL A 8 -13.44 -9.35 18.10
N THR A 9 -13.62 -9.67 16.82
CA THR A 9 -13.63 -8.69 15.72
C THR A 9 -15.07 -8.39 15.32
N THR A 10 -15.41 -7.11 15.16
CA THR A 10 -16.71 -6.65 14.67
C THR A 10 -16.54 -5.40 13.81
N SER A 11 -17.52 -5.11 12.95
CA SER A 11 -17.55 -3.87 12.16
C SER A 11 -18.35 -2.80 12.90
N LEU A 12 -17.79 -1.60 13.00
CA LEU A 12 -18.46 -0.42 13.54
C LEU A 12 -18.78 0.55 12.40
N VAL A 13 -19.87 1.32 12.54
CA VAL A 13 -20.20 2.37 11.57
C VAL A 13 -19.59 3.71 12.00
N GLN A 14 -19.48 4.66 11.07
CA GLN A 14 -19.06 6.02 11.39
C GLN A 14 -20.04 6.65 12.39
N GLY A 15 -19.50 7.22 13.47
CA GLY A 15 -20.28 7.87 14.53
C GLY A 15 -20.39 7.04 15.81
N ALA A 16 -21.45 7.29 16.58
CA ALA A 16 -21.66 6.60 17.85
C ALA A 16 -22.15 5.16 17.63
N ASN A 17 -21.53 4.22 18.32
CA ASN A 17 -21.90 2.80 18.30
C ASN A 17 -22.28 2.34 19.72
N ILE A 18 -23.12 1.32 19.83
CA ILE A 18 -23.45 0.65 21.08
C ILE A 18 -22.88 -0.76 21.01
N ILE A 19 -22.04 -1.13 21.97
CA ILE A 19 -21.48 -2.48 22.12
C ILE A 19 -22.15 -3.13 23.32
N GLU A 20 -22.73 -4.30 23.11
CA GLU A 20 -23.43 -5.05 24.16
C GLU A 20 -22.74 -6.39 24.39
N LEU A 21 -22.40 -6.67 25.65
CA LEU A 21 -21.78 -7.91 26.09
C LEU A 21 -22.79 -8.69 26.92
N ARG A 22 -23.14 -9.91 26.49
CA ARG A 22 -24.10 -10.80 27.16
C ARG A 22 -23.57 -12.23 27.15
N ASP A 23 -24.03 -13.05 28.09
CA ASP A 23 -23.92 -14.50 27.94
C ASP A 23 -24.77 -14.99 26.76
N SER A 24 -24.50 -16.22 26.28
CA SER A 24 -25.20 -16.81 25.14
C SER A 24 -26.72 -16.95 25.35
N GLU A 25 -27.15 -16.94 26.61
CA GLU A 25 -28.56 -17.07 27.01
C GLU A 25 -29.22 -15.71 27.30
N GLY A 26 -28.45 -14.61 27.33
CA GLY A 26 -28.93 -13.27 27.66
C GLY A 26 -29.42 -13.09 29.10
N THR A 27 -29.08 -14.02 29.99
CA THR A 27 -29.59 -14.09 31.37
C THR A 27 -28.65 -13.50 32.40
N LYS A 28 -27.37 -13.30 32.05
CA LYS A 28 -26.34 -12.80 32.97
C LYS A 28 -25.50 -11.73 32.30
N GLU A 29 -25.19 -10.70 33.09
CA GLU A 29 -24.18 -9.71 32.71
C GLU A 29 -22.79 -10.28 33.04
N PRO A 30 -21.87 -10.34 32.06
CA PRO A 30 -20.51 -10.75 32.34
C PRO A 30 -19.83 -9.75 33.27
N ASN A 31 -18.97 -10.23 34.17
CA ASN A 31 -18.12 -9.35 34.98
C ASN A 31 -16.94 -8.89 34.10
N VAL A 32 -16.99 -7.64 33.66
CA VAL A 32 -16.00 -7.05 32.74
C VAL A 32 -15.23 -5.98 33.50
N ASP A 33 -13.90 -6.08 33.50
CA ASP A 33 -13.04 -5.04 34.09
C ASP A 33 -12.95 -3.83 33.14
N TYR A 34 -12.46 -4.06 31.92
CA TYR A 34 -12.40 -3.05 30.87
C TYR A 34 -12.70 -3.64 29.50
N LEU A 35 -13.08 -2.75 28.57
CA LEU A 35 -13.25 -3.04 27.15
C LEU A 35 -12.34 -2.09 26.37
N ASP A 36 -11.32 -2.65 25.71
CA ASP A 36 -10.50 -1.90 24.76
C ASP A 36 -11.07 -2.09 23.34
N VAL A 37 -11.50 -0.98 22.74
CA VAL A 37 -11.86 -0.94 21.32
C VAL A 37 -10.65 -0.44 20.56
N LEU A 38 -9.87 -1.38 20.05
CA LEU A 38 -8.78 -1.07 19.13
C LEU A 38 -9.33 -1.11 17.71
N PRO A 39 -8.98 -0.15 16.84
CA PRO A 39 -9.21 -0.33 15.43
C PRO A 39 -8.49 -1.62 15.03
N VAL A 40 -9.25 -2.64 14.65
CA VAL A 40 -8.70 -3.65 13.77
C VAL A 40 -8.47 -2.86 12.50
N SER A 41 -7.21 -2.65 12.10
CA SER A 41 -6.93 -2.25 10.73
C SER A 41 -7.41 -3.41 9.86
N GLY A 42 -8.72 -3.43 9.59
CA GLY A 42 -9.28 -4.26 8.56
C GLY A 42 -8.60 -3.76 7.31
N ALA A 43 -7.75 -4.61 6.76
CA ALA A 43 -6.99 -4.31 5.56
C ALA A 43 -8.01 -3.79 4.52
N LEU A 44 -7.89 -2.51 4.14
CA LEU A 44 -8.91 -1.88 3.28
C LEU A 44 -8.69 -2.44 1.89
N THR A 45 -9.33 -3.55 1.53
CA THR A 45 -9.13 -4.20 0.22
C THR A 45 -9.46 -3.25 -0.91
N TYR A 46 -8.96 -3.54 -2.11
CA TYR A 46 -9.22 -2.71 -3.29
C TYR A 46 -10.72 -2.53 -3.54
N GLU A 47 -11.53 -3.57 -3.38
CA GLU A 47 -12.98 -3.52 -3.61
C GLU A 47 -13.69 -2.57 -2.65
N VAL A 48 -13.24 -2.53 -1.39
CA VAL A 48 -13.79 -1.60 -0.38
C VAL A 48 -13.29 -0.19 -0.65
N TRP A 49 -12.01 -0.03 -0.99
CA TRP A 49 -11.41 1.26 -1.30
C TRP A 49 -12.04 1.91 -2.53
N ILE A 50 -12.17 1.19 -3.64
CA ILE A 50 -12.75 1.72 -4.89
C ILE A 50 -14.23 2.09 -4.70
N GLY A 51 -14.93 1.40 -3.79
CA GLY A 51 -16.31 1.70 -3.42
C GLY A 51 -16.50 3.09 -2.79
N ASN A 52 -15.43 3.73 -2.29
CA ASN A 52 -15.47 5.10 -1.79
C ASN A 52 -15.50 6.16 -2.92
N TYR A 53 -15.37 5.75 -4.18
CA TYR A 53 -15.39 6.61 -5.36
C TYR A 53 -16.61 6.28 -6.23
N PRO A 54 -17.83 6.64 -5.81
CA PRO A 54 -19.07 6.22 -6.48
C PRO A 54 -19.24 6.77 -7.90
N SER A 55 -18.41 7.71 -8.33
CA SER A 55 -18.37 8.20 -9.72
C SER A 55 -17.65 7.23 -10.67
N LEU A 56 -16.85 6.30 -10.17
CA LEU A 56 -16.24 5.22 -10.93
C LEU A 56 -17.23 4.07 -11.03
N THR A 57 -17.65 3.73 -12.24
CA THR A 57 -18.67 2.70 -12.49
C THR A 57 -18.27 1.82 -13.66
N GLY A 58 -18.69 0.54 -13.63
CA GLY A 58 -18.37 -0.40 -14.71
C GLY A 58 -16.86 -0.54 -14.90
N ASP A 59 -16.42 -0.46 -16.16
CA ASP A 59 -15.01 -0.66 -16.53
C ASP A 59 -14.08 0.43 -15.93
N ASP A 60 -14.60 1.62 -15.61
CA ASP A 60 -13.81 2.70 -14.99
C ASP A 60 -13.37 2.36 -13.56
N ALA A 61 -13.98 1.37 -12.91
CA ALA A 61 -13.63 0.90 -11.56
C ALA A 61 -12.69 -0.32 -11.59
N LEU A 62 -12.30 -0.82 -12.77
CA LEU A 62 -11.38 -1.96 -12.88
C LEU A 62 -9.97 -1.59 -12.39
N PRO A 63 -9.21 -2.54 -11.80
CA PRO A 63 -7.86 -2.27 -11.28
C PRO A 63 -6.90 -1.66 -12.30
N ASP A 64 -7.01 -2.03 -13.57
CA ASP A 64 -6.16 -1.56 -14.68
C ASP A 64 -6.72 -0.35 -15.44
N ALA A 65 -7.88 0.16 -15.03
CA ALA A 65 -8.47 1.35 -15.64
C ALA A 65 -7.71 2.62 -15.23
N HIS A 66 -7.66 3.57 -16.16
CA HIS A 66 -7.05 4.89 -16.00
C HIS A 66 -8.11 6.00 -16.15
N PRO A 67 -9.08 6.09 -15.23
CA PRO A 67 -10.17 7.03 -15.35
C PRO A 67 -9.66 8.49 -15.27
N TYR A 68 -10.44 9.41 -15.84
CA TYR A 68 -10.18 10.86 -15.79
C TYR A 68 -8.81 11.31 -16.33
N ASN A 69 -8.19 10.53 -17.21
CA ASN A 69 -6.83 10.75 -17.72
C ASN A 69 -5.75 10.71 -16.62
N SER A 70 -5.98 9.97 -15.53
CA SER A 70 -4.91 9.65 -14.58
C SER A 70 -3.80 8.88 -15.29
N ARG A 71 -2.57 9.21 -14.93
CA ARG A 71 -1.37 8.51 -15.37
C ARG A 71 -1.13 7.23 -14.56
N LEU A 72 -1.91 7.01 -13.51
CA LEU A 72 -1.92 5.83 -12.67
C LEU A 72 -3.21 5.05 -12.90
N SER A 73 -3.11 3.74 -12.86
CA SER A 73 -4.27 2.86 -12.82
C SER A 73 -4.96 2.95 -11.47
N ASN A 74 -6.20 2.47 -11.35
CA ASN A 74 -6.87 2.39 -10.05
C ASN A 74 -6.06 1.57 -9.03
N LEU A 75 -5.41 0.48 -9.48
CA LEU A 75 -4.56 -0.35 -8.64
C LEU A 75 -3.32 0.41 -8.14
N GLU A 76 -2.70 1.22 -8.99
CA GLU A 76 -1.56 2.05 -8.60
C GLU A 76 -2.00 3.19 -7.67
N ASN A 77 -3.15 3.82 -7.91
CA ASN A 77 -3.73 4.78 -6.96
C ASN A 77 -3.97 4.14 -5.60
N TYR A 78 -4.55 2.94 -5.58
CA TYR A 78 -4.76 2.18 -4.36
C TYR A 78 -3.45 1.85 -3.63
N ALA A 79 -2.41 1.44 -4.37
CA ALA A 79 -1.11 1.08 -3.82
C ALA A 79 -0.31 2.30 -3.32
N PHE A 80 -0.40 3.43 -4.00
CA PHE A 80 0.39 4.63 -3.70
C PHE A 80 -0.37 5.69 -2.89
N GLY A 81 -1.62 5.43 -2.50
CA GLY A 81 -2.42 6.35 -1.69
C GLY A 81 -3.01 7.53 -2.46
N GLY A 82 -3.27 7.33 -3.74
CA GLY A 82 -3.88 8.32 -4.62
C GLY A 82 -5.40 8.37 -4.62
N ILE A 83 -5.92 9.27 -5.44
CA ILE A 83 -7.33 9.53 -5.66
C ILE A 83 -7.63 9.25 -7.14
N PRO A 84 -8.26 8.12 -7.48
CA PRO A 84 -8.47 7.73 -8.88
C PRO A 84 -9.40 8.69 -9.66
N THR A 85 -10.10 9.57 -8.96
CA THR A 85 -10.96 10.62 -9.55
C THR A 85 -10.29 11.98 -9.67
N ASP A 86 -9.06 12.15 -9.17
CA ASP A 86 -8.33 13.42 -9.16
C ASP A 86 -6.91 13.23 -9.73
N PRO A 87 -6.72 13.26 -11.05
CA PRO A 87 -5.41 13.05 -11.67
C PRO A 87 -4.36 14.12 -11.32
N THR A 88 -4.71 15.16 -10.56
CA THR A 88 -3.76 16.20 -10.16
C THR A 88 -2.85 15.75 -9.01
N ASP A 89 -3.23 14.72 -8.26
CA ASP A 89 -2.43 14.15 -7.17
C ASP A 89 -1.36 13.16 -7.65
N ASP A 90 -1.49 12.61 -8.87
CA ASP A 90 -0.55 11.68 -9.49
C ASP A 90 0.91 12.12 -9.28
N SER A 91 1.20 13.41 -9.44
CA SER A 91 2.57 13.95 -9.34
C SER A 91 3.16 13.91 -7.92
N ALA A 92 2.33 13.83 -6.89
CA ALA A 92 2.75 13.76 -5.50
C ALA A 92 2.97 12.31 -5.03
N ILE A 93 2.30 11.35 -5.65
CA ILE A 93 2.33 9.93 -5.25
C ILE A 93 3.13 9.06 -6.23
N MET A 94 3.44 9.56 -7.41
CA MET A 94 4.24 8.83 -8.39
C MET A 94 5.62 8.50 -7.83
N PRO A 95 6.10 7.27 -8.03
CA PRO A 95 7.45 6.92 -7.68
C PRO A 95 8.50 7.81 -8.35
N VAL A 96 9.53 8.18 -7.60
CA VAL A 96 10.58 9.08 -8.04
C VAL A 96 11.89 8.31 -8.21
N MET A 97 12.49 8.44 -9.39
CA MET A 97 13.84 7.94 -9.66
C MET A 97 14.86 9.04 -9.40
N GLN A 98 15.97 8.68 -8.74
CA GLN A 98 17.12 9.55 -8.57
C GLN A 98 18.40 8.86 -9.07
N LEU A 99 19.32 9.69 -9.57
CA LEU A 99 20.63 9.26 -10.02
C LEU A 99 21.70 9.90 -9.12
N GLY A 100 22.58 9.06 -8.58
CA GLY A 100 23.75 9.46 -7.79
C GLY A 100 25.05 8.95 -8.40
N ALA A 101 26.17 9.41 -7.85
CA ALA A 101 27.47 8.80 -8.16
C ALA A 101 27.50 7.36 -7.62
N GLY A 102 27.86 6.41 -8.48
CA GLY A 102 28.06 5.02 -8.06
C GLY A 102 29.37 4.79 -7.32
N ALA A 103 29.47 3.65 -6.65
CA ALA A 103 30.69 3.20 -6.00
C ALA A 103 31.76 2.78 -7.02
N ILE A 104 31.35 2.38 -8.23
CA ILE A 104 32.25 2.07 -9.33
C ILE A 104 32.58 3.36 -10.12
N PRO A 105 33.87 3.68 -10.37
CA PRO A 105 34.24 4.86 -11.17
C PRO A 105 33.54 4.87 -12.54
N GLY A 106 32.79 5.94 -12.81
CA GLY A 106 32.05 6.11 -14.07
C GLY A 106 30.67 5.43 -14.12
N SER A 107 30.24 4.78 -13.03
CA SER A 107 28.88 4.26 -12.90
C SER A 107 27.95 5.27 -12.22
N MET A 108 26.64 5.09 -12.40
CA MET A 108 25.61 5.83 -11.69
C MET A 108 24.87 4.87 -10.77
N ARG A 109 24.61 5.33 -9.55
CA ARG A 109 23.70 4.64 -8.62
C ARG A 109 22.28 5.10 -8.92
N MET A 110 21.39 4.14 -9.20
CA MET A 110 19.97 4.42 -9.37
C MET A 110 19.21 4.09 -8.10
N THR A 111 18.48 5.05 -7.56
CA THR A 111 17.51 4.82 -6.48
C THR A 111 16.10 5.10 -6.96
N TYR A 112 15.14 4.43 -6.33
CA TYR A 112 13.73 4.57 -6.62
C TYR A 112 12.95 4.65 -5.32
N THR A 113 12.20 5.73 -5.15
CA THR A 113 11.42 6.00 -3.95
C THR A 113 9.94 5.93 -4.30
N TYR A 114 9.15 5.17 -3.54
CA TYR A 114 7.72 4.97 -3.75
C TYR A 114 6.98 4.84 -2.43
N LEU A 115 5.68 5.11 -2.43
CA LEU A 115 4.82 4.84 -1.29
C LEU A 115 4.41 3.36 -1.29
N GLU A 116 4.45 2.73 -0.12
CA GLU A 116 4.02 1.35 0.08
C GLU A 116 3.00 1.30 1.20
N ARG A 117 1.85 0.69 0.92
CA ARG A 117 0.87 0.37 1.96
C ARG A 117 1.49 -0.51 3.04
N ARG A 118 1.34 -0.11 4.30
CA ARG A 118 1.82 -0.88 5.46
C ARG A 118 1.10 -2.21 5.64
N ASP A 119 -0.14 -2.29 5.15
CA ASP A 119 -0.95 -3.50 5.14
C ASP A 119 -0.85 -4.28 3.81
N ALA A 120 0.09 -3.95 2.91
CA ALA A 120 0.20 -4.52 1.57
C ALA A 120 0.07 -6.06 1.55
N ALA A 121 0.84 -6.76 2.39
CA ALA A 121 0.78 -8.23 2.47
C ALA A 121 -0.58 -8.76 2.96
N ASN A 122 -1.28 -8.01 3.81
CA ASN A 122 -2.61 -8.39 4.31
C ASN A 122 -3.71 -8.19 3.26
N VAL A 123 -3.53 -7.23 2.34
CA VAL A 123 -4.45 -6.99 1.21
C VAL A 123 -4.03 -7.71 -0.07
N GLY A 124 -2.99 -8.54 -0.04
CA GLY A 124 -2.50 -9.28 -1.20
C GLY A 124 -1.68 -8.46 -2.20
N LEU A 125 -1.32 -7.22 -1.87
CA LEU A 125 -0.51 -6.37 -2.74
C LEU A 125 0.96 -6.80 -2.74
N GLN A 126 1.58 -6.70 -3.92
CA GLN A 126 3.01 -6.89 -4.10
C GLN A 126 3.62 -5.74 -4.93
N TYR A 127 4.74 -5.21 -4.44
CA TYR A 127 5.53 -4.16 -5.09
C TYR A 127 6.79 -4.81 -5.64
N ILE A 128 6.85 -5.01 -6.96
CA ILE A 128 7.98 -5.64 -7.62
C ILE A 128 8.77 -4.59 -8.37
N ILE A 129 9.95 -4.27 -7.85
CA ILE A 129 10.91 -3.41 -8.53
C ILE A 129 11.69 -4.26 -9.53
N GLU A 130 11.71 -3.81 -10.77
CA GLU A 130 12.44 -4.47 -11.84
C GLU A 130 13.35 -3.48 -12.53
N TYR A 131 14.50 -3.97 -12.97
CA TYR A 131 15.43 -3.21 -13.77
C TYR A 131 16.00 -4.06 -14.91
N GLY A 132 16.61 -3.39 -15.88
CA GLY A 132 17.21 -4.02 -17.04
C GLY A 132 18.08 -3.04 -17.84
N GLU A 133 18.88 -3.56 -18.76
CA GLU A 133 19.68 -2.74 -19.68
C GLU A 133 18.93 -2.38 -20.97
N ASP A 134 17.75 -2.98 -21.16
CA ASP A 134 16.80 -2.72 -22.24
C ASP A 134 15.35 -2.77 -21.71
N LEU A 135 14.37 -2.49 -22.57
CA LEU A 135 12.96 -2.48 -22.22
C LEU A 135 12.27 -3.85 -22.39
N ALA A 136 13.00 -4.89 -22.81
CA ALA A 136 12.49 -6.22 -23.08
C ALA A 136 12.79 -7.21 -21.94
N THR A 137 13.93 -7.06 -21.28
CA THR A 137 14.47 -7.99 -20.29
C THR A 137 14.49 -7.32 -18.92
N TRP A 138 13.80 -7.94 -17.96
CA TRP A 138 13.60 -7.38 -16.62
C TRP A 138 14.00 -8.38 -15.56
N THR A 139 14.61 -7.91 -14.47
CA THR A 139 14.93 -8.70 -13.28
C THR A 139 14.72 -7.88 -12.02
N SER A 140 14.34 -8.54 -10.94
CA SER A 140 14.27 -7.98 -9.58
C SER A 140 15.44 -8.45 -8.70
N THR A 141 16.37 -9.23 -9.27
CA THR A 141 17.47 -9.82 -8.51
C THR A 141 18.45 -8.74 -8.03
N GLY A 142 18.75 -8.72 -6.73
CA GLY A 142 19.73 -7.79 -6.18
C GLY A 142 19.19 -6.38 -5.91
N VAL A 143 17.89 -6.14 -6.08
CA VAL A 143 17.23 -4.93 -5.55
C VAL A 143 17.41 -4.91 -4.03
N THR A 144 17.86 -3.78 -3.48
CA THR A 144 18.05 -3.58 -2.04
C THR A 144 17.16 -2.45 -1.53
N VAL A 145 16.53 -2.65 -0.36
CA VAL A 145 15.89 -1.55 0.36
C VAL A 145 16.98 -0.76 1.07
N GLU A 146 17.07 0.53 0.76
CA GLU A 146 18.05 1.45 1.32
C GLU A 146 17.50 2.18 2.54
N ASP A 147 16.23 2.58 2.45
CA ASP A 147 15.55 3.32 3.50
C ASP A 147 14.05 3.02 3.50
N ARG A 148 13.43 3.19 4.66
CA ARG A 148 11.99 3.08 4.88
C ARG A 148 11.58 4.09 5.95
N VAL A 149 10.75 5.04 5.57
CA VAL A 149 10.23 6.08 6.45
C VAL A 149 8.73 5.95 6.55
N THR A 150 8.20 5.77 7.75
CA THR A 150 6.75 5.85 7.98
C THR A 150 6.27 7.28 7.77
N ILE A 151 5.32 7.47 6.86
CA ILE A 151 4.69 8.77 6.61
C ILE A 151 3.45 8.93 7.50
N ASP A 152 2.63 7.88 7.61
CA ASP A 152 1.42 7.85 8.43
C ASP A 152 1.01 6.42 8.85
N SER A 153 -0.25 6.25 9.26
CA SER A 153 -0.79 4.94 9.68
C SER A 153 -0.91 3.93 8.55
N ASP A 154 -0.99 4.38 7.30
CA ASP A 154 -1.33 3.56 6.15
C ASP A 154 -0.14 3.36 5.20
N TYR A 155 0.80 4.31 5.14
CA TYR A 155 1.91 4.29 4.19
C TYR A 155 3.30 4.45 4.81
N ASP A 156 4.23 3.71 4.24
CA ASP A 156 5.67 3.98 4.32
C ASP A 156 6.17 4.55 2.99
N GLU A 157 7.11 5.48 3.02
CA GLU A 157 7.95 5.81 1.88
C GLU A 157 9.16 4.87 1.87
N VAL A 158 9.35 4.14 0.76
CA VAL A 158 10.39 3.12 0.62
C VAL A 158 11.34 3.55 -0.48
N THR A 159 12.62 3.64 -0.14
CA THR A 159 13.69 3.88 -1.12
C THR A 159 14.46 2.59 -1.35
N VAL A 160 14.54 2.18 -2.61
CA VAL A 160 15.35 1.04 -3.05
C VAL A 160 16.50 1.49 -3.93
N SER A 161 17.51 0.65 -4.06
CA SER A 161 18.50 0.75 -5.12
C SER A 161 18.58 -0.54 -5.92
N VAL A 162 19.06 -0.42 -7.16
CA VAL A 162 19.34 -1.57 -8.03
C VAL A 162 20.84 -1.71 -8.22
N PRO A 163 21.34 -2.92 -8.51
CA PRO A 163 22.76 -3.13 -8.77
C PRO A 163 23.29 -2.15 -9.83
N GLU A 164 24.44 -1.54 -9.54
CA GLU A 164 25.15 -0.70 -10.49
C GLU A 164 25.55 -1.54 -11.71
N SER A 165 25.23 -1.07 -12.91
CA SER A 165 25.72 -1.66 -14.15
C SER A 165 26.91 -0.88 -14.69
N GLY A 166 27.84 -1.59 -15.33
CA GLY A 166 28.86 -0.98 -16.19
C GLY A 166 28.33 -0.56 -17.57
N SER A 167 27.05 -0.83 -17.85
CA SER A 167 26.37 -0.40 -19.06
C SER A 167 26.12 1.10 -19.06
N SER A 168 26.06 1.67 -20.27
CA SER A 168 25.70 3.08 -20.46
C SER A 168 24.20 3.35 -20.32
N ARG A 169 23.38 2.31 -20.14
CA ARG A 169 21.92 2.38 -20.06
C ARG A 169 21.40 1.42 -19.02
N GLN A 170 20.46 1.89 -18.23
CA GLN A 170 19.71 1.10 -17.27
C GLN A 170 18.30 1.69 -17.16
N PHE A 171 17.32 0.81 -17.13
CA PHE A 171 15.90 1.12 -17.01
C PHE A 171 15.40 0.53 -15.70
N LEU A 172 14.41 1.19 -15.09
CA LEU A 172 13.81 0.77 -13.85
C LEU A 172 12.30 0.99 -13.94
N ARG A 173 11.53 0.04 -13.38
CA ARG A 173 10.09 0.16 -13.20
C ARG A 173 9.65 -0.47 -11.89
N ILE A 174 8.44 -0.13 -11.46
CA ILE A 174 7.70 -0.86 -10.45
C ILE A 174 6.50 -1.54 -11.10
N ARG A 175 6.18 -2.74 -10.63
CA ARG A 175 4.94 -3.44 -10.93
C ARG A 175 4.15 -3.65 -9.65
N ILE A 176 2.89 -3.29 -9.68
CA ILE A 176 1.93 -3.60 -8.63
C ILE A 176 1.13 -4.83 -9.05
N LEU A 177 1.08 -5.83 -8.17
CA LEU A 177 0.24 -7.02 -8.34
C LEU A 177 -0.71 -7.14 -7.15
N MET A 178 -1.84 -7.80 -7.41
CA MET A 178 -2.88 -8.18 -6.45
C MET A 178 -3.36 -9.60 -6.77
#